data_AF-A0AAJ4ZGJ2-F1
#
_entry.id   AF-A0AAJ4ZGJ2-F1
#
_cell.length_a   1.000
_cell.length_b   1.000
_cell.length_c   1.000
_cell.angle_alpha   90.00
_cell.angle_beta   90.00
_cell.angle_gamma   90.00
#
_symmetry.space_group_name_H-M   'P 1'
#
loop_
_entity.id
_entity.type
_entity.pdbx_description
1 polymer ?
#
loop_
_entity_poly.entity_id
_entity_poly.type
_entity_poly.pdbx_seq_one_letter_code
_entity_poly.pdbx_strand_id
1 'polypeptide(L)'
;MTQSFRFSWHYVSSTPPGRPFDLEGAVTPRADDRFDGAVDAYCDGSYIGRCEYSSIEADDATGAAEQIRKRIEKRIEDRVARENATAH
;
A
#
# COMPACT_ATOMS: atom_id res chain seq x y z
N MET A 1 -8.27 -15.81 -18.90
CA MET A 1 -7.10 -14.96 -18.60
C MET A 1 -7.09 -14.72 -17.11
N THR A 2 -6.14 -15.31 -16.38
CA THR A 2 -5.91 -15.00 -14.97
C THR A 2 -5.46 -13.55 -14.89
N GLN A 3 -6.28 -12.67 -14.30
CA GLN A 3 -5.88 -11.28 -14.06
C GLN A 3 -4.70 -11.31 -13.08
N SER A 4 -3.54 -10.77 -13.47
CA SER A 4 -2.38 -10.70 -12.58
C SER A 4 -2.61 -9.67 -11.48
N PHE A 5 -2.02 -9.89 -10.30
CA PHE A 5 -2.03 -8.91 -9.22
C PHE A 5 -1.41 -7.58 -9.69
N ARG A 6 -2.14 -6.48 -9.45
CA ARG A 6 -1.67 -5.13 -9.74
C ARG A 6 -1.57 -4.35 -8.44
N PHE A 7 -0.45 -3.67 -8.25
CA PHE A 7 -0.21 -2.75 -7.12
C PHE A 7 0.29 -1.42 -7.67
N SER A 8 -0.35 -0.33 -7.29
CA SER A 8 0.05 1.02 -7.69
C SER A 8 0.03 1.92 -6.45
N TRP A 9 1.19 2.51 -6.15
CA TRP A 9 1.37 3.38 -5.00
C TRP A 9 1.71 4.79 -5.48
N HIS A 10 0.88 5.74 -5.07
CA HIS A 10 0.98 7.15 -5.44
C HIS A 10 1.43 7.96 -4.24
N TYR A 11 2.67 8.43 -4.26
CA TYR A 11 3.20 9.33 -3.23
C TYR A 11 2.62 10.74 -3.38
N VAL A 12 2.11 11.29 -2.29
CA VAL A 12 1.66 12.69 -2.22
C VAL A 12 2.55 13.50 -1.28
N SER A 13 3.16 12.86 -0.26
CA SER A 13 4.09 13.51 0.66
C SER A 13 5.38 12.70 0.88
N SER A 14 6.46 13.39 1.23
CA SER A 14 7.74 12.81 1.65
C SER A 14 7.63 12.36 3.11
N THR A 15 7.16 11.13 3.31
CA THR A 15 7.02 10.55 4.65
C THR A 15 8.33 9.87 5.06
N PRO A 16 8.88 10.14 6.25
CA PRO A 16 10.05 9.45 6.75
C PRO A 16 9.81 7.95 6.91
N PRO A 17 10.83 7.10 6.74
CA PRO A 17 10.69 5.67 6.97
C PRO A 17 10.54 5.39 8.47
N GLY A 18 9.88 4.28 8.82
CA GLY A 18 9.66 3.89 10.22
C GLY A 18 8.67 4.76 11.00
N ARG A 19 8.04 5.74 10.35
CA ARG A 19 6.91 6.47 10.94
C ARG A 19 5.65 5.60 10.89
N PRO A 20 4.89 5.51 12.00
CA PRO A 20 3.61 4.83 11.97
C PRO A 20 2.65 5.57 11.04
N PHE A 21 1.94 4.81 10.22
CA PHE A 21 0.87 5.31 9.35
C PHE A 21 -0.37 4.45 9.53
N ASP A 22 -1.51 5.09 9.32
CA ASP A 22 -2.83 4.48 9.27
C ASP A 22 -3.28 4.30 7.81
N LEU A 23 -4.18 3.35 7.58
CA LEU A 23 -4.74 3.05 6.26
C LEU A 23 -6.26 3.13 6.36
N GLU A 24 -6.84 4.03 5.58
CA GLU A 24 -8.29 4.15 5.44
C GLU A 24 -8.69 3.78 4.02
N GLY A 25 -9.73 2.96 3.85
CA GLY A 25 -10.20 2.62 2.52
C GLY A 25 -11.05 1.37 2.46
N ALA A 26 -11.48 1.04 1.24
CA ALA A 26 -12.37 -0.08 0.99
C ALA A 26 -11.60 -1.27 0.41
N VAL A 27 -11.74 -2.42 1.07
CA VAL A 27 -11.38 -3.74 0.53
C VAL A 27 -12.66 -4.36 -0.04
N THR A 28 -12.69 -4.61 -1.34
CA THR A 28 -13.84 -5.16 -2.05
C THR A 28 -13.55 -6.59 -2.49
N PRO A 29 -14.30 -7.60 -2.01
CA PRO A 29 -14.15 -8.97 -2.48
C PRO A 29 -14.61 -9.12 -3.94
N ARG A 30 -13.96 -10.00 -4.69
CA ARG A 30 -14.34 -10.43 -6.04
C ARG A 30 -14.95 -11.83 -6.01
N ALA A 31 -15.60 -12.20 -7.10
CA ALA A 31 -16.21 -13.53 -7.29
C ALA A 31 -15.22 -14.70 -7.42
N ASP A 32 -13.91 -14.44 -7.41
CA ASP A 32 -12.84 -15.41 -7.64
C ASP A 32 -11.88 -15.45 -6.44
N ASP A 33 -12.42 -15.29 -5.22
CA ASP A 33 -11.69 -15.32 -3.93
C ASP A 33 -10.49 -14.34 -3.83
N ARG A 34 -10.51 -13.29 -4.66
CA ARG A 34 -9.51 -12.23 -4.70
C ARG A 34 -10.12 -10.90 -4.29
N PHE A 35 -9.27 -9.96 -3.90
CA PHE A 35 -9.72 -8.65 -3.45
C PHE A 35 -9.21 -7.55 -4.38
N ASP A 36 -10.03 -6.54 -4.57
CA ASP A 36 -9.66 -5.26 -5.15
C ASP A 36 -9.85 -4.18 -4.09
N GLY A 37 -9.13 -3.08 -4.21
CA GLY A 37 -9.36 -1.97 -3.30
C GLY A 37 -8.49 -0.78 -3.55
N ALA A 38 -8.84 0.28 -2.84
CA ALA A 38 -8.03 1.47 -2.72
C ALA A 38 -7.95 1.83 -1.25
N VAL A 39 -6.73 2.09 -0.78
CA VAL A 39 -6.47 2.58 0.57
C VAL A 39 -5.66 3.86 0.51
N ASP A 40 -6.13 4.86 1.23
CA ASP A 40 -5.46 6.11 1.49
C ASP A 40 -4.62 5.93 2.77
N ALA A 41 -3.36 6.34 2.72
CA ALA A 41 -2.47 6.26 3.86
C ALA A 41 -2.28 7.63 4.49
N TYR A 42 -2.26 7.64 5.82
CA TYR A 42 -2.10 8.84 6.63
C TYR A 42 -1.00 8.64 7.67
N CYS A 43 -0.06 9.58 7.77
CA CYS A 43 0.95 9.60 8.81
C CYS A 43 0.70 10.82 9.69
N ASP A 44 0.49 10.62 11.00
CA ASP A 44 0.23 11.72 11.95
C ASP A 44 -0.95 12.63 11.51
N GLY A 45 -2.00 12.02 10.94
CA GLY A 45 -3.15 12.73 10.38
C GLY A 45 -2.90 13.45 9.03
N SER A 46 -1.67 13.43 8.52
CA SER A 46 -1.33 13.97 7.21
C SER A 46 -1.49 12.91 6.13
N TYR A 47 -2.18 13.21 5.05
CA TYR A 47 -2.30 12.31 3.90
C TYR A 47 -0.95 12.17 3.17
N ILE A 48 -0.46 10.94 3.05
CA ILE A 48 0.88 10.65 2.51
C ILE A 48 0.86 10.03 1.12
N GLY A 49 -0.26 9.41 0.74
CA GLY A 49 -0.42 8.79 -0.55
C GLY A 49 -1.56 7.79 -0.58
N ARG A 50 -1.84 7.29 -1.79
CA ARG A 50 -2.89 6.31 -2.05
C ARG A 50 -2.32 5.08 -2.71
N CYS A 51 -2.79 3.92 -2.24
CA CYS A 51 -2.55 2.63 -2.84
C CYS A 51 -3.80 2.15 -3.54
N GLU A 52 -3.66 1.80 -4.81
CA GLU A 52 -4.68 1.09 -5.57
C GLU A 52 -4.14 -0.31 -5.89
N TYR A 53 -4.93 -1.32 -5.56
CA TYR A 53 -4.56 -2.70 -5.82
C TYR A 53 -5.73 -3.47 -6.42
N SER A 54 -5.38 -4.45 -7.24
CA SER A 54 -6.35 -5.33 -7.86
C SER A 54 -5.86 -6.76 -7.87
N SER A 55 -6.80 -7.68 -7.70
CA SER A 55 -6.56 -9.12 -7.76
C SER A 55 -5.53 -9.61 -6.73
N ILE A 56 -5.62 -9.12 -5.48
CA ILE A 56 -4.80 -9.66 -4.38
C ILE A 56 -5.41 -10.97 -3.87
N GLU A 57 -4.57 -11.97 -3.69
CA GLU A 57 -4.92 -13.25 -3.07
C GLU A 57 -4.73 -13.14 -1.56
N ALA A 58 -5.81 -13.37 -0.81
CA ALA A 58 -5.83 -13.37 0.65
C ALA A 58 -6.93 -14.31 1.14
N ASP A 59 -6.81 -14.80 2.38
CA ASP A 59 -7.84 -15.63 3.01
C ASP A 59 -9.11 -14.80 3.31
N ASP A 60 -8.89 -13.54 3.70
CA ASP A 60 -9.94 -12.60 4.08
C ASP A 60 -9.53 -11.15 3.82
N ALA A 61 -10.49 -10.22 3.96
CA ALA A 61 -10.29 -8.79 3.72
C ALA A 61 -9.25 -8.17 4.66
N THR A 62 -9.12 -8.67 5.91
CA THR A 62 -8.11 -8.22 6.85
C THR A 62 -6.72 -8.66 6.40
N GLY A 63 -6.57 -9.92 5.99
CA GLY A 63 -5.34 -10.44 5.41
C GLY A 63 -4.92 -9.69 4.14
N ALA A 64 -5.88 -9.30 3.28
CA ALA A 64 -5.62 -8.45 2.12
C ALA A 64 -5.08 -7.08 2.56
N ALA A 65 -5.75 -6.42 3.52
CA ALA A 65 -5.33 -5.11 4.03
C ALA A 65 -3.93 -5.15 4.67
N GLU A 66 -3.62 -6.18 5.46
CA GLU A 66 -2.30 -6.34 6.08
C GLU A 66 -1.18 -6.55 5.05
N GLN A 67 -1.44 -7.34 4.01
CA GLN A 67 -0.48 -7.52 2.91
C GLN A 67 -0.20 -6.21 2.18
N ILE A 68 -1.25 -5.41 1.92
CA ILE A 68 -1.12 -4.10 1.30
C ILE A 68 -0.33 -3.14 2.20
N ARG A 69 -0.61 -3.13 3.51
CA ARG A 69 0.13 -2.34 4.50
C ARG A 69 1.63 -2.63 4.46
N LYS A 70 2.03 -3.91 4.54
CA LYS A 70 3.44 -4.33 4.47
C LYS A 70 4.11 -3.90 3.16
N ARG A 71 3.37 -3.94 2.05
CA ARG A 71 3.88 -3.49 0.74
C ARG A 71 4.09 -1.99 0.68
N ILE A 72 3.18 -1.20 1.24
CA ILE A 72 3.31 0.27 1.30
C ILE A 72 4.50 0.66 2.20
N GLU A 73 4.61 0.05 3.38
CA GLU A 73 5.73 0.25 4.30
C GLU A 73 7.08 0.03 3.61
N LYS A 74 7.24 -1.14 2.97
CA LYS A 74 8.46 -1.47 2.22
C LYS A 74 8.76 -0.49 1.08
N ARG A 75 7.73 0.08 0.44
CA ARG A 75 7.93 1.08 -0.63
C ARG A 75 8.46 2.40 -0.07
N ILE A 76 7.93 2.85 1.06
CA ILE A 76 8.40 4.06 1.75
C ILE A 76 9.86 3.86 2.19
N GLU A 77 10.18 2.71 2.78
CA GLU A 77 11.55 2.37 3.18
C GLU A 77 12.53 2.32 1.99
N ASP A 78 12.16 1.62 0.91
CA ASP A 78 12.98 1.52 -0.32
C ASP A 78 13.22 2.89 -0.94
N ARG A 79 12.20 3.77 -0.94
CA ARG A 79 12.36 5.14 -1.42
C ARG A 79 13.40 5.89 -0.60
N VAL A 80 13.29 5.88 0.72
CA VAL A 80 14.20 6.64 1.58
C VAL A 80 15.62 6.06 1.53
N ALA A 81 15.76 4.74 1.46
CA ALA A 81 17.06 4.10 1.27
C ALA A 81 17.73 4.56 -0.04
N ARG A 82 16.96 4.69 -1.13
CA ARG A 82 17.46 5.22 -2.41
C ARG A 82 17.81 6.71 -2.35
N GLU A 83 16.99 7.52 -1.69
CA GLU A 83 17.25 8.95 -1.49
C GLU A 83 18.54 9.17 -0.67
N ASN A 84 18.75 8.38 0.40
CA ASN A 84 20.00 8.42 1.17
C ASN A 84 21.23 7.92 0.38
N ALA A 85 21.06 6.91 -0.47
CA ALA A 85 22.15 6.38 -1.30
C ALA A 85 22.59 7.33 -2.42
N THR A 86 21.72 8.24 -2.86
CA THR A 86 22.03 9.24 -3.90
C THR A 86 22.48 10.59 -3.33
N ALA A 87 22.35 10.78 -2.02
CA ALA A 87 22.79 11.98 -1.30
C ALA A 87 24.27 11.93 -0.86
N HIS A 88 25.02 10.88 -1.21
CA HIS A 88 26.43 10.68 -0.84
C HIS A 88 27.37 10.65 -2.03
#